data_AF-A0A2V9X183-F1
#
_entry.id   AF-A0A2V9X183-F1
#
_cell.length_a   1.000
_cell.length_b   1.000
_cell.length_c   1.000
_cell.angle_alpha   90.00
_cell.angle_beta   90.00
_cell.angle_gamma   90.00
#
_symmetry.space_group_name_H-M   'P 1'
#
loop_
_entity.id
_entity.type
_entity.pdbx_description
1 polymer ?
#
loop_
_entity_poly.entity_id
_entity_poly.type
_entity_poly.pdbx_seq_one_letter_code
_entity_poly.pdbx_strand_id
1 'polypeptide(L)'
;MSRVQFHKIWVQQCRATRGIKRRFGVKSALDYLIGEKLMSFADAAEQHPEFATELPRFQATVWNVFNPYELAGYLSSLKPTKRKKLRELLYVNSSSSSRRAS
;
A
#
# COMPACT_ATOMS: atom_id res chain seq x y z
N MET A 1 12.04 17.54 20.70
CA MET A 1 10.97 17.48 19.68
C MET A 1 11.19 16.23 18.84
N SER A 2 10.36 15.20 19.01
CA SER A 2 10.52 13.93 18.28
C SER A 2 10.29 14.19 16.79
N ARG A 3 11.31 13.95 15.95
CA ARG A 3 11.19 14.05 14.48
C ARG A 3 10.08 13.09 14.02
N VAL A 4 9.03 13.63 13.41
CA VAL A 4 8.02 12.82 12.73
C VAL A 4 8.75 12.04 11.63
N GLN A 5 8.86 10.72 11.80
CA GLN A 5 9.42 9.85 10.77
C GLN A 5 8.36 9.66 9.69
N PHE A 6 8.37 10.53 8.68
CA PHE A 6 7.39 10.49 7.58
C PHE A 6 7.39 9.14 6.86
N HIS A 7 8.54 8.46 6.79
CA HIS A 7 8.65 7.10 6.24
C HIS A 7 7.89 6.03 7.07
N LYS A 8 7.44 6.32 8.30
CA LYS A 8 6.60 5.42 9.13
C LYS A 8 5.14 5.83 9.22
N ILE A 9 4.73 6.91 8.55
CA ILE A 9 3.36 7.43 8.61
C ILE A 9 2.33 6.41 8.11
N TRP A 10 2.75 5.50 7.22
CA TRP A 10 1.91 4.43 6.69
C TRP A 10 1.33 3.54 7.79
N VAL A 11 2.01 3.37 8.94
CA VAL A 11 1.49 2.59 10.08
C VAL A 11 0.21 3.20 10.64
N GLN A 12 0.19 4.52 10.79
CA GLN A 12 -1.01 5.24 11.26
C GLN A 12 -2.11 5.23 10.20
N GLN A 13 -1.74 5.35 8.92
CA GLN A 13 -2.68 5.28 7.80
C GLN A 13 -3.35 3.90 7.74
N CYS A 14 -2.61 2.81 7.91
CA CYS A 14 -3.18 1.46 8.01
C CYS A 14 -4.14 1.30 9.19
N ARG A 15 -3.84 1.91 10.35
CA ARG A 15 -4.77 1.91 11.49
C ARG A 15 -6.05 2.69 11.17
N ALA A 16 -5.93 3.86 10.53
CA ALA A 16 -7.07 4.65 10.08
C ALA A 16 -7.94 3.87 9.08
N THR A 17 -7.33 3.12 8.16
CA THR A 17 -8.03 2.26 7.19
C THR A 17 -8.94 1.25 7.86
N ARG A 18 -8.55 0.67 8.99
CA ARG A 18 -9.44 -0.25 9.75
C ARG A 18 -10.67 0.47 10.31
N GLY A 19 -10.52 1.74 10.68
CA GLY A 19 -11.65 2.60 11.06
C GLY A 19 -12.56 2.90 9.86
N ILE A 20 -11.96 3.25 8.73
CA ILE A 20 -12.70 3.55 7.48
C ILE A 20 -13.44 2.30 6.98
N LYS A 21 -12.79 1.13 6.96
CA LYS A 21 -13.40 -0.15 6.57
C LYS A 21 -14.65 -0.46 7.38
N ARG A 22 -14.62 -0.18 8.69
CA ARG A 22 -15.77 -0.40 9.60
C ARG A 22 -16.89 0.62 9.43
N ARG A 23 -16.57 1.88 9.11
CA ARG A 23 -17.56 2.98 9.06
C ARG A 23 -18.15 3.21 7.66
N PHE A 24 -17.34 3.03 6.62
CA PHE A 24 -17.66 3.39 5.23
C PHE A 24 -17.55 2.21 4.26
N GLY A 25 -17.15 1.04 4.76
CA GLY A 25 -17.03 -0.18 3.98
C GLY A 25 -15.68 -0.37 3.28
N VAL A 26 -15.56 -1.51 2.62
CA VAL A 26 -14.30 -2.00 2.06
C VAL A 26 -13.80 -1.11 0.91
N LYS A 27 -14.71 -0.68 0.02
CA LYS A 27 -14.36 0.14 -1.14
C LYS A 27 -13.70 1.47 -0.73
N SER A 28 -14.30 2.21 0.19
CA SER A 28 -13.73 3.47 0.70
C SER A 28 -12.38 3.28 1.37
N ALA A 29 -12.20 2.15 2.07
CA ALA A 29 -10.93 1.81 2.69
C ALA A 29 -9.83 1.50 1.66
N LEU A 30 -10.20 0.84 0.55
CA LEU A 30 -9.30 0.55 -0.58
C LEU A 30 -8.93 1.82 -1.34
N ASP A 31 -9.91 2.69 -1.64
CA ASP A 31 -9.67 3.99 -2.26
C ASP A 31 -8.71 4.84 -1.43
N TYR A 32 -8.92 4.91 -0.11
CA TYR A 32 -8.04 5.63 0.79
C TYR A 32 -6.63 5.03 0.86
N LEU A 33 -6.51 3.74 1.22
CA LEU A 33 -5.20 3.17 1.52
C LEU A 33 -4.36 2.89 0.27
N ILE A 34 -5.01 2.40 -0.80
CA ILE A 34 -4.32 1.95 -2.01
C ILE A 34 -4.39 3.04 -3.08
N GLY A 35 -5.60 3.53 -3.35
CA GLY A 35 -5.85 4.51 -4.41
C GLY A 35 -5.18 5.87 -4.16
N GLU A 36 -4.98 6.24 -2.90
CA GLU A 36 -4.27 7.46 -2.52
C GLU A 36 -2.95 7.17 -1.80
N LYS A 37 -2.98 6.56 -0.61
CA LYS A 37 -1.78 6.53 0.25
C LYS A 37 -0.65 5.68 -0.32
N LEU A 38 -0.93 4.48 -0.81
CA LEU A 38 0.11 3.62 -1.40
C LEU A 38 0.70 4.24 -2.68
N MET A 39 -0.13 4.85 -3.53
CA MET A 39 0.35 5.55 -4.72
C MET A 39 1.28 6.70 -4.35
N SER A 40 0.85 7.61 -3.47
CA SER A 40 1.68 8.74 -3.04
C SER A 40 2.96 8.30 -2.34
N PHE A 41 2.91 7.20 -1.57
CA PHE A 41 4.08 6.65 -0.90
C PHE A 41 5.08 6.04 -1.87
N ALA A 42 4.60 5.35 -2.91
CA ALA A 42 5.43 4.81 -3.98
C ALA A 42 6.09 5.93 -4.80
N ASP A 43 5.36 7.01 -5.09
CA ASP A 43 5.92 8.18 -5.77
C ASP A 43 7.03 8.84 -4.94
N ALA A 44 6.81 8.96 -3.63
CA ALA A 44 7.84 9.45 -2.71
C ALA A 44 9.07 8.51 -2.62
N ALA A 45 8.86 7.20 -2.75
CA ALA A 45 9.93 6.20 -2.73
C ALA A 45 10.89 6.30 -3.92
N GLU A 46 10.47 6.87 -5.05
CA GLU A 46 11.36 7.11 -6.20
C GLU A 46 12.42 8.18 -5.89
N GLN A 47 12.07 9.18 -5.08
CA GLN A 47 12.97 10.30 -4.74
C GLN A 47 13.63 10.17 -3.36
N HIS A 48 13.05 9.34 -2.47
CA HIS A 48 13.50 9.23 -1.09
C HIS A 48 13.76 7.76 -0.70
N PRO A 49 15.03 7.35 -0.52
CA PRO A 49 15.38 5.95 -0.24
C PRO A 49 14.83 5.43 1.11
N GLU A 50 14.56 6.33 2.06
CA GLU A 50 13.88 5.99 3.32
C GLU A 50 12.48 5.41 3.09
N PHE A 51 11.75 5.94 2.10
CA PHE A 51 10.41 5.45 1.75
C PHE A 51 10.52 4.13 0.97
N ALA A 52 11.48 3.99 0.06
CA ALA A 52 11.73 2.75 -0.66
C ALA A 52 12.01 1.56 0.29
N THR A 53 12.71 1.83 1.40
CA THR A 53 13.00 0.81 2.44
C THR A 53 11.75 0.33 3.16
N GLU A 54 10.76 1.20 3.36
CA GLU A 54 9.53 0.91 4.09
C GLU A 54 8.39 0.42 3.17
N LEU A 55 8.49 0.66 1.85
CA LEU A 55 7.47 0.30 0.86
C LEU A 55 7.09 -1.20 0.88
N PRO A 56 8.04 -2.16 0.96
CA PRO A 56 7.70 -3.58 1.12
C PRO A 56 6.87 -3.90 2.37
N ARG A 57 7.15 -3.22 3.49
CA ARG A 57 6.41 -3.41 4.76
C ARG A 57 5.00 -2.84 4.67
N PHE A 58 4.87 -1.70 3.99
CA PHE A 58 3.57 -1.12 3.71
C PHE A 58 2.72 -2.04 2.81
N GLN A 59 3.29 -2.56 1.72
CA GLN A 59 2.63 -3.54 0.85
C GLN A 59 2.17 -4.78 1.64
N ALA A 60 3.05 -5.38 2.45
CA ALA A 60 2.69 -6.52 3.29
C ALA A 60 1.52 -6.21 4.24
N THR A 61 1.47 -4.99 4.77
CA THR A 61 0.38 -4.57 5.64
C THR A 61 -0.93 -4.37 4.86
N VAL A 62 -0.87 -3.87 3.62
CA VAL A 62 -2.05 -3.80 2.74
C VAL A 62 -2.63 -5.19 2.50
N TRP A 63 -1.78 -6.18 2.22
CA TRP A 63 -2.18 -7.59 2.08
C TRP A 63 -2.74 -8.21 3.36
N ASN A 64 -2.37 -7.69 4.53
CA ASN A 64 -2.95 -8.12 5.82
C ASN A 64 -4.31 -7.43 6.12
N VAL A 65 -4.54 -6.23 5.60
CA VAL A 65 -5.79 -5.48 5.81
C VAL A 65 -6.89 -5.92 4.84
N PHE A 66 -6.52 -6.35 3.64
CA PHE A 66 -7.44 -6.71 2.57
C PHE A 66 -7.19 -8.11 2.05
N ASN A 67 -8.27 -8.84 1.80
CA ASN A 67 -8.22 -10.15 1.16
C ASN A 67 -7.82 -9.99 -0.33
N PRO A 68 -6.99 -10.90 -0.91
CA PRO A 68 -6.72 -10.96 -2.34
C PRO A 68 -7.92 -10.71 -3.27
N TYR A 69 -9.10 -11.23 -2.92
CA TYR A 69 -10.32 -11.01 -3.71
C TYR A 69 -10.83 -9.56 -3.64
N GLU A 70 -10.74 -8.90 -2.49
CA GLU A 70 -11.08 -7.48 -2.32
C GLU A 70 -10.14 -6.61 -3.18
N LEU A 71 -8.85 -6.95 -3.19
CA LEU A 71 -7.83 -6.28 -4.00
C LEU A 71 -8.06 -6.48 -5.49
N ALA A 72 -8.29 -7.72 -5.94
CA ALA A 72 -8.54 -8.04 -7.34
C ALA A 72 -9.82 -7.37 -7.86
N GLY A 73 -10.89 -7.37 -7.06
CA GLY A 73 -12.14 -6.68 -7.37
C GLY A 73 -11.94 -5.18 -7.50
N TYR A 74 -11.21 -4.57 -6.57
CA TYR A 74 -10.90 -3.15 -6.62
C TYR A 74 -10.06 -2.76 -7.82
N LEU A 75 -8.96 -3.48 -8.09
CA LEU A 75 -8.13 -3.25 -9.26
C LEU A 75 -8.90 -3.35 -10.57
N SER A 76 -9.89 -4.24 -10.62
CA SER A 76 -10.76 -4.40 -11.79
C SER A 76 -11.71 -3.22 -11.99
N SER A 77 -12.09 -2.52 -10.92
CA SER A 77 -12.93 -1.32 -10.95
C SER A 77 -12.19 -0.03 -11.31
N LEU A 78 -10.85 -0.06 -11.33
CA LEU A 78 -10.03 1.12 -11.59
C LEU A 78 -9.81 1.41 -13.07
N LYS A 79 -9.57 2.69 -13.38
CA LYS A 79 -9.13 3.13 -14.71
C LYS A 79 -7.83 2.41 -15.13
N PRO A 80 -7.63 2.08 -16.42
CA PRO A 80 -6.50 1.29 -16.90
C PRO A 80 -5.11 1.81 -16.45
N THR A 81 -4.94 3.14 -16.47
CA THR A 81 -3.69 3.79 -16.07
C THR A 81 -3.36 3.57 -14.59
N LYS A 82 -4.33 3.83 -13.69
CA LYS A 82 -4.18 3.57 -12.25
C LYS A 82 -4.01 2.08 -11.94
N ARG A 83 -4.78 1.24 -12.63
CA ARG A 83 -4.72 -0.22 -12.48
C ARG A 83 -3.33 -0.77 -12.81
N LYS A 84 -2.70 -0.32 -13.89
CA LYS A 84 -1.35 -0.77 -14.28
C LYS A 84 -0.33 -0.48 -13.19
N LYS A 85 -0.27 0.78 -12.73
CA LYS A 85 0.67 1.21 -11.68
C LYS A 85 0.46 0.46 -10.37
N LEU A 86 -0.79 0.28 -9.93
CA LEU A 86 -1.07 -0.48 -8.70
C LEU A 86 -0.78 -1.97 -8.84
N ARG A 87 -0.95 -2.56 -10.02
CA ARG A 87 -0.56 -3.95 -10.26
C ARG A 87 0.95 -4.12 -10.12
N GLU A 88 1.73 -3.21 -10.69
CA GLU A 88 3.18 -3.20 -10.54
C GLU A 88 3.55 -3.08 -9.05
N LEU A 89 2.93 -2.17 -8.31
CA LEU A 89 3.21 -1.99 -6.89
C LEU A 89 2.78 -3.18 -6.01
N LEU A 90 1.67 -3.85 -6.31
CA LEU A 90 1.15 -4.91 -5.42
C LEU A 90 1.64 -6.31 -5.77
N TYR A 91 1.95 -6.59 -7.05
CA TYR A 91 2.29 -7.94 -7.51
C TYR A 91 3.77 -8.14 -7.88
N VAL A 92 4.55 -7.07 -8.09
CA VAL A 92 5.98 -7.22 -8.46
C VAL A 92 6.85 -7.57 -7.26
N ASN A 93 6.39 -7.39 -6.02
CA ASN A 93 7.20 -7.68 -4.83
C ASN A 93 7.08 -9.12 -4.28
N SER A 94 6.35 -10.02 -4.94
CA SER A 94 6.32 -11.44 -4.55
C SER A 94 7.65 -12.16 -4.84
N SER A 95 8.52 -11.58 -5.68
CA SER A 95 9.79 -12.19 -6.11
C SER A 95 11.04 -11.69 -5.37
N SER A 96 10.94 -10.69 -4.49
CA SER A 96 12.09 -10.19 -3.71
C SER A 96 12.34 -10.94 -2.40
N SER A 97 11.43 -11.83 -1.98
CA SER A 97 11.59 -12.62 -0.75
C SER A 97 12.41 -13.91 -0.92
N SER A 98 12.94 -14.21 -2.12
CA SER A 98 13.67 -15.47 -2.39
C SER A 98 15.16 -15.31 -2.70
N ARG A 99 15.79 -14.20 -2.29
CA ARG A 99 17.27 -14.05 -2.35
C ARG A 99 17.82 -13.43 -1.08
N ARG A 100 17.70 -14.15 0.04
CA ARG A 100 18.68 -14.13 1.14
C ARG A 100 18.37 -15.22 2.17
N ALA A 101 18.90 -16.40 1.92
CA ALA A 101 19.37 -17.32 2.96
C ALA A 101 20.51 -18.10 2.29
N SER A 102 21.73 -17.59 2.48
CA SER A 102 22.98 -18.34 2.28
C SER A 102 23.21 -19.22 3.50
#